data_AF-A0A3B8JY57-F1
#
_entry.id   AF-A0A3B8JY57-F1
#
_cell.length_a   1.000
_cell.length_b   1.000
_cell.length_c   1.000
_cell.angle_alpha   90.00
_cell.angle_beta   90.00
_cell.angle_gamma   90.00
#
_symmetry.space_group_name_H-M   'P 1'
#
loop_
_entity.id
_entity.type
_entity.pdbx_description
1 polymer ?
#
loop_
_entity_poly.entity_id
_entity_poly.type
_entity_poly.pdbx_seq_one_letter_code
_entity_poly.pdbx_strand_id
1 'polypeptide(L)'
;QIPNPKSIDGCEKCGASPEDIDAEGYCSNCGFRNQSRENDRIEVICSPHLGGVSDRGLRHHRNEDYLACAAVDGRQAYVLVVCDGVSSSQEPDLAAKAAAESACMTLKAVIEKGDTKGSALPGFLREAMKKAIASALASVSAIPYITGADADLPSTTIVAAVVQGNTATIGWLGDSRAYWISPNGSQQLTQDDSWLNDVVASGQMTEAEAGKSDLAHAITRWLGADAIADSEPSIVNFDIPGSGYLLLCTDGLWNYASETTQIEKIVKSRSDADAVSVARGLVEFARSQGGHDNITVALLSL
;
A
#
# COMPACT_ATOMS: atom_id res chain seq x y z
N GLN A 1 26.91 20.35 6.54
CA GLN A 1 25.81 21.32 6.51
C GLN A 1 24.75 20.76 5.58
N ILE A 2 23.61 20.38 6.13
CA ILE A 2 22.42 20.02 5.33
C ILE A 2 22.04 21.29 4.56
N PRO A 3 21.81 21.25 3.24
CA PRO A 3 21.38 22.43 2.50
C PRO A 3 20.09 22.94 3.12
N ASN A 4 20.07 24.22 3.50
CA ASN A 4 18.87 24.91 3.94
C ASN A 4 17.80 24.70 2.83
N PRO A 5 16.60 24.16 3.11
CA PRO A 5 15.59 23.99 2.08
C PRO A 5 15.32 25.36 1.47
N LYS A 6 15.45 25.47 0.14
CA LYS A 6 15.12 26.71 -0.57
C LYS A 6 13.72 27.12 -0.12
N SER A 7 13.57 28.32 0.42
CA SER A 7 12.25 28.91 0.61
C SER A 7 11.59 28.98 -0.77
N ILE A 8 10.54 28.19 -0.97
CA ILE A 8 9.80 28.21 -2.21
C ILE A 8 8.86 29.40 -2.09
N ASP A 9 9.19 30.47 -2.82
CA ASP A 9 8.45 31.75 -2.80
C ASP A 9 7.15 31.65 -3.63
N GLY A 10 6.27 30.71 -3.29
CA GLY A 10 4.95 30.57 -3.92
C GLY A 10 4.39 29.15 -3.92
N CYS A 11 3.21 28.95 -4.48
CA CYS A 11 2.58 27.64 -4.62
C CYS A 11 3.42 26.73 -5.52
N GLU A 12 3.91 25.59 -4.99
CA GLU A 12 4.71 24.63 -5.76
C GLU A 12 3.95 24.05 -6.96
N LYS A 13 2.61 24.04 -6.89
CA LYS A 13 1.77 23.44 -7.92
C LYS A 13 1.36 24.41 -9.01
N CYS A 14 0.84 25.59 -8.65
CA CYS A 14 0.29 26.53 -9.63
C CYS A 14 1.10 27.83 -9.79
N GLY A 15 2.18 28.00 -9.02
CA GLY A 15 3.00 29.21 -9.06
C GLY A 15 2.32 30.45 -8.47
N ALA A 16 1.21 30.28 -7.73
CA ALA A 16 0.56 31.36 -7.00
C ALA A 16 1.53 32.01 -5.99
N SER A 17 1.27 33.26 -5.61
CA SER A 17 2.20 34.02 -4.77
C SER A 17 2.17 33.48 -3.33
N PRO A 18 3.21 33.73 -2.51
CA PRO A 18 3.20 33.38 -1.09
C PRO A 18 2.00 33.94 -0.32
N GLU A 19 1.47 35.09 -0.77
CA GLU A 19 0.28 35.74 -0.22
C GLU A 19 -1.01 34.92 -0.43
N ASP A 20 -1.02 34.05 -1.44
CA ASP A 20 -2.10 33.11 -1.73
C ASP A 20 -2.01 31.85 -0.87
N ILE A 21 -1.01 31.72 0.01
CA ILE A 21 -0.81 30.57 0.89
C ILE A 21 -1.29 30.93 2.30
N ASP A 22 -2.28 30.18 2.80
CA ASP A 22 -2.80 30.39 4.14
C ASP A 22 -1.84 29.91 5.25
N ALA A 23 -2.22 30.16 6.51
CA ALA A 23 -1.42 29.80 7.68
C ALA A 23 -1.25 28.28 7.85
N GLU A 24 -2.10 27.47 7.24
CA GLU A 24 -1.99 26.01 7.24
C GLU A 24 -1.15 25.50 6.06
N GLY A 25 -0.76 26.39 5.15
CA GLY A 25 0.06 26.13 3.99
C GLY A 25 -0.74 25.89 2.71
N TYR A 26 -2.07 26.03 2.70
CA TYR A 26 -2.90 25.80 1.51
C TYR A 26 -2.94 27.02 0.59
N CYS A 27 -2.79 26.77 -0.71
CA CYS A 27 -2.94 27.75 -1.76
C CYS A 27 -4.42 28.03 -2.03
N SER A 28 -4.87 29.25 -1.80
CA SER A 28 -6.23 29.73 -2.08
C SER A 28 -6.64 29.54 -3.55
N ASN A 29 -5.69 29.64 -4.48
CA ASN A 29 -5.96 29.49 -5.92
C ASN A 29 -6.19 28.03 -6.37
N CYS A 30 -5.57 27.04 -5.74
CA CYS A 30 -5.62 25.66 -6.25
C CYS A 30 -5.76 24.56 -5.19
N GLY A 31 -5.93 24.95 -3.92
CA GLY A 31 -6.03 24.06 -2.77
C GLY A 31 -4.77 23.26 -2.46
N PHE A 32 -3.63 23.54 -3.11
CA PHE A 32 -2.39 22.79 -2.87
C PHE A 32 -1.70 23.25 -1.58
N ARG A 33 -1.29 22.31 -0.74
CA ARG A 33 -0.55 22.61 0.48
C ARG A 33 0.97 22.63 0.26
N ASN A 34 1.56 23.81 0.44
CA ASN A 34 2.99 24.10 0.28
C ASN A 34 3.88 23.64 1.44
N GLN A 35 3.32 23.48 2.64
CA GLN A 35 4.10 23.04 3.80
C GLN A 35 3.88 21.53 4.00
N SER A 36 4.94 20.75 3.82
CA SER A 36 4.93 19.31 4.10
C SER A 36 4.92 19.04 5.61
N ARG A 37 4.07 18.12 6.07
CA ARG A 37 4.15 17.55 7.43
C ARG A 37 5.14 16.38 7.47
N GLU A 38 5.58 16.01 8.68
CA GLU A 38 6.55 14.92 8.89
C GLU A 38 6.11 13.60 8.24
N ASN A 39 4.80 13.29 8.25
CA ASN A 39 4.25 12.06 7.68
C ASN A 39 3.71 12.23 6.25
N ASP A 40 3.82 13.41 5.63
CA ASP A 40 3.36 13.62 4.25
C ASP A 40 4.16 12.80 3.25
N ARG A 41 5.40 12.43 3.60
CA ARG A 41 6.22 11.54 2.79
C ARG A 41 7.08 10.65 3.67
N ILE A 42 6.98 9.35 3.45
CA ILE A 42 7.71 8.32 4.17
C ILE A 42 8.55 7.55 3.16
N GLU A 43 9.85 7.42 3.39
CA GLU A 43 10.73 6.56 2.61
C GLU A 43 11.34 5.49 3.52
N VAL A 44 11.10 4.22 3.21
CA VAL A 44 11.62 3.07 3.97
C VAL A 44 12.71 2.41 3.14
N ILE A 45 13.95 2.40 3.64
CA ILE A 45 15.09 1.74 3.00
C ILE A 45 15.54 0.58 3.90
N CYS A 46 15.30 -0.67 3.49
CA CYS A 46 15.78 -1.84 4.23
C CYS A 46 17.09 -2.39 3.65
N SER A 47 17.19 -2.42 2.32
CA SER A 47 18.38 -2.84 1.58
C SER A 47 18.34 -2.23 0.17
N PRO A 48 19.40 -2.38 -0.66
CA PRO A 48 19.35 -1.96 -2.06
C PRO A 48 18.20 -2.60 -2.87
N HIS A 49 17.72 -3.77 -2.43
CA HIS A 49 16.68 -4.54 -3.11
C HIS A 49 15.30 -4.43 -2.46
N LEU A 50 15.19 -3.87 -1.25
CA LEU A 50 13.93 -3.79 -0.50
C LEU A 50 13.71 -2.40 0.08
N GLY A 51 12.56 -1.81 -0.22
CA GLY A 51 12.08 -0.60 0.42
C GLY A 51 10.83 -0.05 -0.25
N GLY A 52 10.46 1.18 0.07
CA GLY A 52 9.28 1.80 -0.51
C GLY A 52 9.13 3.27 -0.17
N VAL A 53 8.08 3.87 -0.73
CA VAL A 53 7.71 5.28 -0.56
C VAL A 53 6.20 5.37 -0.35
N SER A 54 5.78 6.17 0.63
CA SER A 54 4.41 6.67 0.76
C SER A 54 4.44 8.19 0.65
N ASP A 55 3.52 8.78 -0.10
CA ASP A 55 3.39 10.22 -0.30
C ASP A 55 1.92 10.62 -0.22
N ARG A 56 1.63 11.73 0.45
CA ARG A 56 0.27 12.29 0.59
C ARG A 56 -0.40 12.57 -0.76
N GLY A 57 0.37 12.73 -1.83
CA GLY A 57 -0.12 13.24 -3.09
C GLY A 57 -0.26 14.76 -3.07
N LEU A 58 -0.99 15.32 -4.03
CA LEU A 58 -1.10 16.76 -4.26
C LEU A 58 -2.44 17.35 -3.76
N ARG A 59 -3.38 16.51 -3.33
CA ARG A 59 -4.76 16.90 -3.05
C ARG A 59 -5.29 16.38 -1.72
N HIS A 60 -4.82 15.21 -1.27
CA HIS A 60 -5.25 14.66 0.00
C HIS A 60 -4.77 15.53 1.18
N HIS A 61 -5.57 15.63 2.24
CA HIS A 61 -5.35 16.58 3.34
C HIS A 61 -4.29 16.10 4.36
N ARG A 62 -4.12 14.78 4.48
CA ARG A 62 -3.06 14.08 5.22
C ARG A 62 -2.68 12.81 4.49
N ASN A 63 -1.57 12.19 4.88
CA ASN A 63 -1.23 10.85 4.43
C ASN A 63 -1.88 9.83 5.38
N GLU A 64 -2.86 9.08 4.87
CA GLU A 64 -3.61 8.02 5.54
C GLU A 64 -3.06 6.64 5.17
N ASP A 65 -2.14 6.56 4.22
CA ASP A 65 -1.41 5.35 3.89
C ASP A 65 -0.23 5.11 4.85
N TYR A 66 0.18 3.84 4.93
CA TYR A 66 1.45 3.48 5.55
C TYR A 66 2.08 2.26 4.89
N LEU A 67 3.40 2.14 5.03
CA LEU A 67 4.16 0.96 4.62
C LEU A 67 5.15 0.50 5.69
N ALA A 68 5.40 -0.79 5.74
CA ALA A 68 6.44 -1.39 6.56
C ALA A 68 7.18 -2.47 5.77
N CYS A 69 8.50 -2.55 5.93
CA CYS A 69 9.34 -3.53 5.26
C CYS A 69 10.36 -4.11 6.25
N ALA A 70 10.73 -5.38 6.06
CA ALA A 70 11.79 -6.01 6.85
C ALA A 70 12.54 -7.08 6.06
N ALA A 71 13.86 -7.11 6.21
CA ALA A 71 14.68 -8.26 5.83
C ALA A 71 14.89 -9.17 7.05
N VAL A 72 14.88 -10.49 6.81
CA VAL A 72 15.21 -11.52 7.79
C VAL A 72 16.49 -12.20 7.31
N ASP A 73 17.62 -11.54 7.54
CA ASP A 73 18.92 -11.90 6.95
C ASP A 73 19.31 -13.36 7.19
N GLY A 74 19.10 -13.87 8.41
CA GLY A 74 19.40 -15.26 8.76
C GLY A 74 18.56 -16.31 8.03
N ARG A 75 17.51 -15.89 7.30
CA ARG A 75 16.57 -16.74 6.58
C ARG A 75 16.47 -16.44 5.09
N GLN A 76 17.19 -15.41 4.60
CA GLN A 76 17.03 -14.85 3.26
C GLN A 76 15.56 -14.66 2.90
N ALA A 77 14.83 -13.99 3.80
CA ALA A 77 13.42 -13.72 3.63
C ALA A 77 13.13 -12.22 3.72
N TYR A 78 12.10 -11.78 3.02
CA TYR A 78 11.72 -10.37 2.91
C TYR A 78 10.24 -10.22 3.20
N VAL A 79 9.88 -9.17 3.92
CA VAL A 79 8.50 -8.83 4.29
C VAL A 79 8.20 -7.43 3.76
N LEU A 80 7.03 -7.29 3.13
CA LEU A 80 6.47 -6.03 2.63
C LEU A 80 5.03 -5.93 3.12
N VAL A 81 4.63 -4.77 3.62
CA VAL A 81 3.24 -4.49 4.00
C VAL A 81 2.91 -3.07 3.55
N VAL A 82 1.74 -2.92 2.93
CA VAL A 82 1.14 -1.64 2.55
C VAL A 82 -0.30 -1.64 3.07
N CYS A 83 -0.69 -0.52 3.66
CA CYS A 83 -2.03 -0.29 4.20
C CYS A 83 -2.52 1.09 3.72
N ASP A 84 -3.79 1.14 3.35
CA ASP A 84 -4.52 2.35 2.95
C ASP A 84 -5.59 2.62 4.00
N GLY A 85 -5.52 3.77 4.68
CA GLY A 85 -6.48 4.13 5.72
C GLY A 85 -7.81 4.58 5.12
N VAL A 86 -8.93 4.02 5.57
CA VAL A 86 -10.25 4.35 5.01
C VAL A 86 -10.65 5.77 5.41
N SER A 87 -10.68 6.71 4.47
CA SER A 87 -10.86 8.15 4.76
C SER A 87 -12.18 8.52 5.46
N SER A 88 -13.23 7.71 5.37
CA SER A 88 -14.49 7.91 6.11
C SER A 88 -14.42 7.50 7.58
N SER A 89 -13.35 6.81 7.98
CA SER A 89 -13.16 6.31 9.33
C SER A 89 -12.46 7.30 10.26
N GLN A 90 -12.57 7.05 11.56
CA GLN A 90 -11.80 7.75 12.59
C GLN A 90 -10.34 7.27 12.58
N GLU A 91 -9.37 8.20 12.68
CA GLU A 91 -7.94 7.88 12.78
C GLU A 91 -7.37 6.90 11.70
N PRO A 92 -7.69 7.07 10.39
CA PRO A 92 -7.26 6.14 9.33
C PRO A 92 -5.75 6.05 9.17
N ASP A 93 -5.02 7.16 9.36
CA ASP A 93 -3.55 7.18 9.35
C ASP A 93 -2.95 6.32 10.48
N LEU A 94 -3.59 6.34 11.65
CA LEU A 94 -3.18 5.49 12.77
C LEU A 94 -3.55 4.02 12.51
N ALA A 95 -4.70 3.75 11.90
CA ALA A 95 -5.12 2.40 11.50
C ALA A 95 -4.12 1.77 10.53
N ALA A 96 -3.79 2.47 9.43
CA ALA A 96 -2.83 2.00 8.44
C ALA A 96 -1.45 1.73 9.05
N LYS A 97 -0.96 2.66 9.88
CA LYS A 97 0.31 2.50 10.59
C LYS A 97 0.32 1.30 11.53
N ALA A 98 -0.69 1.18 12.39
CA ALA A 98 -0.78 0.10 13.37
C ALA A 98 -0.87 -1.28 12.68
N ALA A 99 -1.66 -1.38 11.61
CA ALA A 99 -1.77 -2.60 10.81
C ALA A 99 -0.44 -2.99 10.16
N ALA A 100 0.19 -2.06 9.44
CA ALA A 100 1.43 -2.31 8.70
C ALA A 100 2.57 -2.73 9.63
N GLU A 101 2.78 -2.00 10.74
CA GLU A 101 3.82 -2.31 11.72
C GLU A 101 3.56 -3.67 12.39
N SER A 102 2.34 -3.95 12.82
CA SER A 102 1.99 -5.20 13.51
C SER A 102 2.12 -6.43 12.61
N ALA A 103 1.63 -6.35 11.37
CA ALA A 103 1.79 -7.42 10.38
C ALA A 103 3.27 -7.67 10.05
N CYS A 104 4.05 -6.61 9.81
CA CYS A 104 5.45 -6.72 9.48
C CYS A 104 6.27 -7.35 10.62
N MET A 105 6.07 -6.88 11.85
CA MET A 105 6.72 -7.43 13.04
C MET A 105 6.34 -8.90 13.28
N THR A 106 5.06 -9.25 13.11
CA THR A 106 4.57 -10.62 13.30
C THR A 106 5.16 -11.56 12.27
N LEU A 107 5.14 -11.19 10.97
CA LEU A 107 5.78 -11.97 9.91
C LEU A 107 7.26 -12.18 10.23
N LYS A 108 8.01 -11.10 10.47
CA LYS A 108 9.43 -11.16 10.80
C LYS A 108 9.69 -12.15 11.94
N ALA A 109 8.96 -12.03 13.06
CA ALA A 109 9.15 -12.88 14.23
C ALA A 109 8.80 -14.36 13.97
N VAL A 110 7.76 -14.64 13.18
CA VAL A 110 7.37 -16.01 12.82
C VAL A 110 8.43 -16.64 11.91
N ILE A 111 8.89 -15.92 10.88
CA ILE A 111 9.93 -16.41 9.95
C ILE A 111 11.26 -16.65 10.65
N GLU A 112 11.68 -15.76 11.56
CA GLU A 112 12.91 -15.92 12.33
C GLU A 112 12.93 -17.23 13.13
N LYS A 113 11.79 -17.62 13.72
CA LYS A 113 11.67 -18.75 14.63
C LYS A 113 11.22 -20.06 13.97
N GLY A 114 10.55 -20.00 12.82
CA GLY A 114 9.92 -21.17 12.18
C GLY A 114 10.90 -22.16 11.56
N ASP A 115 10.47 -23.40 11.32
CA ASP A 115 11.22 -24.32 10.47
C ASP A 115 10.76 -24.14 9.01
N THR A 116 11.65 -23.63 8.17
CA THR A 116 11.30 -23.07 6.84
C THR A 116 11.86 -23.90 5.68
N LYS A 117 12.12 -25.20 5.90
CA LYS A 117 12.81 -26.04 4.92
C LYS A 117 11.87 -26.97 4.15
N GLY A 118 12.15 -27.13 2.86
CA GLY A 118 11.53 -28.13 2.01
C GLY A 118 10.09 -27.82 1.59
N SER A 119 9.34 -28.85 1.24
CA SER A 119 7.98 -28.75 0.67
C SER A 119 6.93 -28.16 1.61
N ALA A 120 7.23 -28.01 2.91
CA ALA A 120 6.34 -27.42 3.89
C ALA A 120 6.32 -25.87 3.87
N LEU A 121 7.29 -25.24 3.19
CA LEU A 121 7.47 -23.79 3.20
C LEU A 121 6.19 -23.02 2.77
N PRO A 122 5.51 -23.35 1.65
CA PRO A 122 4.32 -22.59 1.24
C PRO A 122 3.16 -22.67 2.24
N GLY A 123 3.02 -23.79 2.96
CA GLY A 123 2.02 -23.95 4.02
C GLY A 123 2.40 -23.16 5.28
N PHE A 124 3.67 -23.20 5.66
CA PHE A 124 4.19 -22.41 6.77
C PHE A 124 4.01 -20.89 6.55
N LEU A 125 4.35 -20.39 5.36
CA LEU A 125 4.20 -18.97 5.03
C LEU A 125 2.73 -18.54 5.01
N ARG A 126 1.81 -19.39 4.53
CA ARG A 126 0.36 -19.13 4.58
C ARG A 126 -0.14 -18.96 6.02
N GLU A 127 0.28 -19.82 6.93
CA GLU A 127 -0.11 -19.73 8.34
C GLU A 127 0.57 -18.54 9.06
N ALA A 128 1.80 -18.19 8.67
CA ALA A 128 2.44 -16.96 9.12
C ALA A 128 1.67 -15.71 8.67
N MET A 129 1.19 -15.70 7.42
CA MET A 129 0.39 -14.61 6.86
C MET A 129 -0.95 -14.44 7.60
N LYS A 130 -1.68 -15.52 7.87
CA LYS A 130 -2.91 -15.46 8.68
C LYS A 130 -2.68 -14.85 10.06
N LYS A 131 -1.61 -15.27 10.75
CA LYS A 131 -1.26 -14.73 12.07
C LYS A 131 -0.93 -13.24 12.00
N ALA A 132 -0.24 -12.82 10.96
CA ALA A 132 0.13 -11.42 10.78
C ALA A 132 -1.09 -10.53 10.52
N ILE A 133 -2.00 -10.96 9.66
CA ILE A 133 -3.25 -10.24 9.39
C ILE A 133 -4.15 -10.20 10.64
N ALA A 134 -4.24 -11.30 11.40
CA ALA A 134 -4.95 -11.32 12.67
C ALA A 134 -4.33 -10.35 13.71
N SER A 135 -3.00 -10.23 13.76
CA SER A 135 -2.31 -9.26 14.62
C SER A 135 -2.56 -7.82 14.18
N ALA A 136 -2.58 -7.57 12.87
CA ALA A 136 -2.95 -6.26 12.31
C ALA A 136 -4.39 -5.88 12.68
N LEU A 137 -5.35 -6.79 12.50
CA LEU A 137 -6.75 -6.59 12.92
C LEU A 137 -6.84 -6.26 14.41
N ALA A 138 -6.18 -7.03 15.27
CA ALA A 138 -6.17 -6.77 16.71
C ALA A 138 -5.58 -5.40 17.06
N SER A 139 -4.59 -4.93 16.29
CA SER A 139 -3.95 -3.62 16.50
C SER A 139 -4.87 -2.46 16.07
N VAL A 140 -5.56 -2.61 14.94
CA VAL A 140 -6.56 -1.63 14.46
C VAL A 140 -7.76 -1.57 15.40
N SER A 141 -8.30 -2.72 15.81
CA SER A 141 -9.44 -2.80 16.73
C SER A 141 -9.15 -2.27 18.15
N ALA A 142 -7.87 -2.10 18.50
CA ALA A 142 -7.46 -1.52 19.77
C ALA A 142 -7.36 0.03 19.72
N ILE A 143 -7.51 0.65 18.55
CA ILE A 143 -7.48 2.11 18.40
C ILE A 143 -8.70 2.71 19.10
N PRO A 144 -8.53 3.67 20.03
CA PRO A 144 -9.64 4.37 20.65
C PRO A 144 -10.48 5.12 19.61
N TYR A 145 -11.80 4.99 19.69
CA TYR A 145 -12.75 5.69 18.83
C TYR A 145 -13.93 6.23 19.63
N ILE A 146 -14.61 7.22 19.06
CA ILE A 146 -15.83 7.81 19.62
C ILE A 146 -17.03 7.06 19.07
N THR A 147 -17.82 6.44 19.95
CA THR A 147 -19.08 5.79 19.57
C THR A 147 -20.16 6.83 19.25
N GLY A 148 -20.87 6.64 18.14
CA GLY A 148 -21.98 7.52 17.72
C GLY A 148 -21.54 8.84 17.07
N ALA A 149 -20.27 8.96 16.66
CA ALA A 149 -19.84 10.01 15.74
C ALA A 149 -20.35 9.74 14.32
N ASP A 150 -20.49 10.78 13.50
CA ASP A 150 -20.77 10.68 12.05
C ASP A 150 -19.50 10.24 11.27
N ALA A 151 -18.82 9.20 11.74
CA ALA A 151 -17.61 8.64 11.13
C ALA A 151 -17.51 7.14 11.45
N ASP A 152 -17.01 6.38 10.48
CA ASP A 152 -16.85 4.93 10.62
C ASP A 152 -15.77 4.59 11.65
N LEU A 153 -15.76 3.33 12.11
CA LEU A 153 -14.74 2.84 13.05
C LEU A 153 -13.36 2.84 12.39
N PRO A 154 -12.26 3.04 13.14
CA PRO A 154 -10.91 3.03 12.59
C PRO A 154 -10.68 1.82 11.68
N SER A 155 -10.38 2.11 10.40
CA SER A 155 -10.38 1.11 9.35
C SER A 155 -9.26 1.33 8.35
N THR A 156 -8.72 0.23 7.82
CA THR A 156 -7.67 0.27 6.79
C THR A 156 -7.68 -1.00 5.94
N THR A 157 -7.24 -0.90 4.68
CA THR A 157 -6.89 -2.07 3.87
C THR A 157 -5.60 -2.71 4.36
N ILE A 158 -5.28 -3.89 3.85
CA ILE A 158 -3.95 -4.47 3.99
C ILE A 158 -3.60 -5.27 2.74
N VAL A 159 -2.39 -5.08 2.23
CA VAL A 159 -1.73 -6.05 1.36
C VAL A 159 -0.35 -6.31 1.95
N ALA A 160 -0.05 -7.59 2.19
CA ALA A 160 1.20 -8.03 2.78
C ALA A 160 1.80 -9.15 1.93
N ALA A 161 3.13 -9.16 1.83
CA ALA A 161 3.88 -10.21 1.18
C ALA A 161 5.05 -10.68 2.05
N VAL A 162 5.29 -11.98 2.04
CA VAL A 162 6.53 -12.59 2.53
C VAL A 162 7.16 -13.41 1.43
N VAL A 163 8.45 -13.17 1.18
CA VAL A 163 9.23 -13.90 0.18
C VAL A 163 10.31 -14.70 0.90
N GLN A 164 10.39 -15.99 0.60
CA GLN A 164 11.48 -16.85 1.06
C GLN A 164 11.81 -17.89 -0.01
N GLY A 165 13.09 -17.97 -0.42
CA GLY A 165 13.48 -18.78 -1.57
C GLY A 165 12.75 -18.32 -2.84
N ASN A 166 12.12 -19.26 -3.55
CA ASN A 166 11.34 -18.96 -4.76
C ASN A 166 9.84 -18.88 -4.50
N THR A 167 9.41 -18.73 -3.25
CA THR A 167 7.98 -18.62 -2.90
C THR A 167 7.71 -17.24 -2.33
N ALA A 168 6.73 -16.55 -2.93
CA ALA A 168 6.09 -15.38 -2.35
C ALA A 168 4.69 -15.80 -1.84
N THR A 169 4.38 -15.49 -0.59
CA THR A 169 3.01 -15.60 -0.06
C THR A 169 2.45 -14.20 0.11
N ILE A 170 1.31 -13.93 -0.53
CA ILE A 170 0.63 -12.64 -0.51
C ILE A 170 -0.70 -12.82 0.21
N GLY A 171 -1.00 -11.95 1.17
CA GLY A 171 -2.27 -11.89 1.88
C GLY A 171 -2.86 -10.49 1.83
N TRP A 172 -4.16 -10.35 1.63
CA TRP A 172 -4.80 -9.05 1.54
C TRP A 172 -6.26 -9.01 2.01
N LEU A 173 -6.70 -7.80 2.33
CA LEU A 173 -8.09 -7.36 2.49
C LEU A 173 -8.20 -5.94 1.92
N GLY A 174 -9.16 -5.73 1.02
CA GLY A 174 -9.40 -4.45 0.36
C GLY A 174 -8.90 -4.43 -1.08
N ASP A 175 -8.61 -3.25 -1.60
CA ASP A 175 -8.29 -2.96 -3.01
C ASP A 175 -6.85 -2.47 -3.23
N SER A 176 -6.02 -2.48 -2.19
CA SER A 176 -4.57 -2.41 -2.35
C SER A 176 -4.06 -3.67 -3.06
N ARG A 177 -3.10 -3.50 -3.97
CA ARG A 177 -2.72 -4.54 -4.94
C ARG A 177 -1.28 -5.01 -4.79
N ALA A 178 -1.06 -6.27 -5.15
CA ALA A 178 0.29 -6.80 -5.39
C ALA A 178 0.47 -7.20 -6.86
N TYR A 179 1.67 -6.96 -7.38
CA TYR A 179 2.06 -7.24 -8.76
C TYR A 179 3.40 -7.96 -8.82
N TRP A 180 3.52 -8.90 -9.77
CA TRP A 180 4.79 -9.39 -10.25
C TRP A 180 5.14 -8.68 -11.55
N ILE A 181 6.30 -8.04 -11.62
CA ILE A 181 6.78 -7.30 -12.79
C ILE A 181 8.08 -7.93 -13.29
N SER A 182 8.09 -8.41 -14.53
CA SER A 182 9.27 -9.06 -15.11
C SER A 182 9.31 -8.86 -16.64
N PRO A 183 10.51 -8.83 -17.26
CA PRO A 183 10.62 -8.82 -18.72
C PRO A 183 9.92 -9.99 -19.41
N ASN A 184 9.71 -11.11 -18.69
CA ASN A 184 9.11 -12.33 -19.22
C ASN A 184 7.59 -12.41 -19.01
N GLY A 185 6.99 -11.39 -18.39
CA GLY A 185 5.56 -11.33 -18.12
C GLY A 185 5.27 -10.63 -16.78
N SER A 186 4.34 -9.69 -16.81
CA SER A 186 3.87 -8.95 -15.64
C SER A 186 2.41 -9.30 -15.35
N GLN A 187 2.04 -9.47 -14.09
CA GLN A 187 0.68 -9.82 -13.68
C GLN A 187 0.31 -9.25 -12.32
N GLN A 188 -0.98 -8.98 -12.13
CA GLN A 188 -1.56 -8.72 -10.82
C GLN A 188 -1.71 -10.05 -10.05
N LEU A 189 -1.37 -10.05 -8.77
CA LEU A 189 -1.39 -11.22 -7.89
C LEU A 189 -2.58 -11.22 -6.93
N THR A 190 -3.25 -10.08 -6.76
CA THR A 190 -4.42 -9.89 -5.90
C THR A 190 -5.68 -9.65 -6.73
N GLN A 191 -6.85 -9.81 -6.10
CA GLN A 191 -8.14 -9.40 -6.65
C GLN A 191 -8.79 -8.46 -5.63
N ASP A 192 -9.20 -7.28 -6.06
CA ASP A 192 -9.72 -6.24 -5.17
C ASP A 192 -11.00 -6.71 -4.48
N ASP A 193 -11.12 -6.50 -3.17
CA ASP A 193 -12.36 -6.69 -2.45
C ASP A 193 -13.26 -5.45 -2.66
N SER A 194 -13.93 -5.40 -3.81
CA SER A 194 -14.81 -4.30 -4.22
C SER A 194 -16.24 -4.79 -4.51
N TRP A 195 -17.21 -3.88 -4.38
CA TRP A 195 -18.61 -4.19 -4.65
C TRP A 195 -18.82 -4.73 -6.06
N LEU A 196 -18.13 -4.18 -7.06
CA LEU A 196 -18.15 -4.68 -8.42
C LEU A 196 -17.72 -6.15 -8.47
N ASN A 197 -16.60 -6.49 -7.85
CA ASN A 197 -16.09 -7.85 -7.85
C ASN A 197 -17.04 -8.81 -7.14
N ASP A 198 -17.67 -8.38 -6.04
CA ASP A 198 -18.63 -9.20 -5.28
C ASP A 198 -19.92 -9.48 -6.06
N VAL A 199 -20.52 -8.48 -6.73
CA VAL A 199 -21.76 -8.67 -7.50
C VAL A 199 -21.53 -9.46 -8.79
N VAL A 200 -20.34 -9.34 -9.37
CA VAL A 200 -19.94 -10.15 -10.53
C VAL A 200 -19.66 -11.59 -10.12
N ALA A 201 -18.90 -11.81 -9.03
CA ALA A 201 -18.58 -13.14 -8.53
C ALA A 201 -19.82 -13.91 -8.06
N SER A 202 -20.82 -13.22 -7.50
CA SER A 202 -22.11 -13.81 -7.11
C SER A 202 -23.08 -14.02 -8.29
N GLY A 203 -22.71 -13.59 -9.50
CA GLY A 203 -23.53 -13.73 -10.70
C GLY A 203 -24.77 -12.82 -10.71
N GLN A 204 -24.83 -11.81 -9.85
CA GLN A 204 -25.95 -10.86 -9.78
C GLN A 204 -25.93 -9.86 -10.93
N MET A 205 -24.74 -9.47 -11.40
CA MET A 205 -24.55 -8.49 -12.48
C MET A 205 -23.37 -8.90 -13.37
N THR A 206 -23.38 -8.45 -14.63
CA THR A 206 -22.18 -8.52 -15.47
C THR A 206 -21.19 -7.42 -15.09
N GLU A 207 -19.91 -7.60 -15.40
CA GLU A 207 -18.86 -6.59 -15.16
C GLU A 207 -19.21 -5.23 -15.78
N ALA A 208 -19.75 -5.24 -17.01
CA ALA A 208 -20.16 -4.03 -17.71
C ALA A 208 -21.37 -3.31 -17.09
N GLU A 209 -22.21 -4.04 -16.35
CA GLU A 209 -23.33 -3.46 -15.60
C GLU A 209 -22.86 -2.93 -14.25
N ALA A 210 -22.07 -3.71 -13.52
CA ALA A 210 -21.54 -3.36 -12.22
C ALA A 210 -20.62 -2.13 -12.29
N GLY A 211 -19.79 -2.04 -13.34
CA GLY A 211 -18.89 -0.89 -13.58
C GLY A 211 -19.59 0.44 -13.89
N LYS A 212 -20.91 0.46 -14.06
CA LYS A 212 -21.69 1.71 -14.20
C LYS A 212 -22.23 2.25 -12.88
N SER A 213 -22.10 1.48 -11.80
CA SER A 213 -22.54 1.88 -10.46
C SER A 213 -21.57 2.89 -9.87
N ASP A 214 -22.10 3.90 -9.17
CA ASP A 214 -21.27 4.80 -8.36
C ASP A 214 -20.53 4.06 -7.24
N LEU A 215 -21.00 2.84 -6.89
CA LEU A 215 -20.39 1.97 -5.89
C LEU A 215 -19.37 0.99 -6.48
N ALA A 216 -19.06 1.03 -7.78
CA ALA A 216 -18.21 0.03 -8.43
C ALA A 216 -16.87 -0.20 -7.70
N HIS A 217 -16.26 0.88 -7.22
CA HIS A 217 -14.98 0.86 -6.51
C HIS A 217 -15.13 0.85 -4.97
N ALA A 218 -16.34 0.74 -4.45
CA ALA A 218 -16.54 0.70 -2.99
C ALA A 218 -15.91 -0.57 -2.41
N ILE A 219 -14.99 -0.39 -1.48
CA ILE A 219 -14.31 -1.48 -0.78
C ILE A 219 -15.32 -2.26 0.07
N THR A 220 -15.28 -3.59 0.02
CA THR A 220 -16.21 -4.46 0.77
C THR A 220 -15.55 -5.21 1.92
N ARG A 221 -14.22 -5.15 2.03
CA ARG A 221 -13.45 -5.81 3.10
C ARG A 221 -12.28 -4.95 3.54
N TRP A 222 -12.11 -4.81 4.85
CA TRP A 222 -11.05 -4.02 5.47
C TRP A 222 -10.71 -4.61 6.86
N LEU A 223 -9.63 -4.11 7.46
CA LEU A 223 -9.31 -4.29 8.87
C LEU A 223 -10.04 -3.20 9.67
N GLY A 224 -10.83 -3.58 10.66
CA GLY A 224 -11.59 -2.66 11.50
C GLY A 224 -12.35 -3.42 12.59
N ALA A 225 -12.83 -2.73 13.63
CA ALA A 225 -13.62 -3.36 14.68
C ALA A 225 -15.03 -3.80 14.19
N ASP A 226 -15.49 -3.21 13.09
CA ASP A 226 -16.70 -3.56 12.33
C ASP A 226 -16.44 -4.59 11.24
N ALA A 227 -15.18 -5.00 11.02
CA ALA A 227 -14.86 -6.04 10.08
C ALA A 227 -15.66 -7.30 10.43
N ILE A 228 -16.24 -7.93 9.40
CA ILE A 228 -17.03 -9.15 9.56
C ILE A 228 -16.15 -10.18 10.27
N ALA A 229 -16.57 -10.63 11.46
CA ALA A 229 -15.76 -11.44 12.38
C ALA A 229 -15.21 -12.75 11.78
N ASP A 230 -15.77 -13.21 10.65
CA ASP A 230 -15.38 -14.42 9.92
C ASP A 230 -14.75 -14.15 8.54
N SER A 231 -14.34 -12.91 8.25
CA SER A 231 -13.65 -12.54 7.01
C SER A 231 -12.22 -13.08 6.98
N GLU A 232 -12.06 -14.35 6.59
CA GLU A 232 -10.75 -14.98 6.34
C GLU A 232 -10.01 -14.24 5.22
N PRO A 233 -8.78 -13.74 5.43
CA PRO A 233 -8.06 -12.99 4.41
C PRO A 233 -7.81 -13.84 3.16
N SER A 234 -7.84 -13.18 2.01
CA SER A 234 -7.44 -13.78 0.76
C SER A 234 -5.92 -14.03 0.80
N ILE A 235 -5.48 -15.25 0.54
CA ILE A 235 -4.05 -15.61 0.58
C ILE A 235 -3.68 -16.50 -0.61
N VAL A 236 -2.66 -16.08 -1.36
CA VAL A 236 -2.09 -16.82 -2.49
C VAL A 236 -0.61 -17.11 -2.28
N ASN A 237 -0.15 -18.26 -2.77
CA ASN A 237 1.27 -18.55 -2.92
C ASN A 237 1.62 -18.39 -4.40
N PHE A 238 2.69 -17.68 -4.67
CA PHE A 238 3.21 -17.41 -6.00
C PHE A 238 4.63 -17.97 -6.11
N ASP A 239 4.83 -18.86 -7.08
CA ASP A 239 6.15 -19.39 -7.41
C ASP A 239 6.90 -18.38 -8.28
N ILE A 240 7.97 -17.82 -7.73
CA ILE A 240 8.80 -16.81 -8.38
C ILE A 240 9.55 -17.46 -9.55
N PRO A 241 9.26 -17.06 -10.81
CA PRO A 241 9.77 -17.75 -11.99
C PRO A 241 11.22 -17.38 -12.34
N GLY A 242 11.79 -16.37 -11.68
CA GLY A 242 13.13 -15.83 -11.95
C GLY A 242 13.24 -14.40 -11.47
N SER A 243 14.13 -13.63 -12.11
CA SER A 243 14.35 -12.24 -11.75
C SER A 243 13.18 -11.33 -12.13
N GLY A 244 12.92 -10.35 -11.27
CA GLY A 244 11.80 -9.43 -11.41
C GLY A 244 11.57 -8.62 -10.15
N TYR A 245 10.41 -8.00 -10.07
CA TYR A 245 10.02 -7.15 -8.97
C TYR A 245 8.68 -7.60 -8.39
N LEU A 246 8.64 -7.76 -7.08
CA LEU A 246 7.38 -7.84 -6.34
C LEU A 246 7.03 -6.43 -5.85
N LEU A 247 5.88 -5.93 -6.27
CA LEU A 247 5.41 -4.58 -5.98
C LEU A 247 4.08 -4.64 -5.25
N LEU A 248 3.96 -3.93 -4.12
CA LEU A 248 2.72 -3.69 -3.41
C LEU A 248 2.38 -2.21 -3.52
N CYS A 249 1.12 -1.86 -3.75
CA CYS A 249 0.70 -0.46 -3.80
C CYS A 249 -0.76 -0.23 -3.39
N THR A 250 -1.04 1.00 -2.96
CA THR A 250 -2.40 1.52 -2.76
C THR A 250 -3.03 1.96 -4.09
N ASP A 251 -4.30 2.33 -4.06
CA ASP A 251 -5.07 2.76 -5.22
C ASP A 251 -4.58 4.07 -5.84
N GLY A 252 -3.96 4.94 -5.04
CA GLY A 252 -3.32 6.15 -5.54
C GLY A 252 -2.20 5.89 -6.54
N LEU A 253 -1.64 4.67 -6.64
CA LEU A 253 -0.83 4.29 -7.80
C LEU A 253 -1.67 3.72 -8.94
N TRP A 254 -2.42 2.64 -8.67
CA TRP A 254 -3.03 1.84 -9.74
C TRP A 254 -4.19 2.58 -10.44
N ASN A 255 -4.82 3.58 -9.82
CA ASN A 255 -5.78 4.46 -10.47
C ASN A 255 -5.15 5.26 -11.64
N TYR A 256 -3.84 5.54 -11.59
CA TYR A 256 -3.10 6.19 -12.69
C TYR A 256 -2.33 5.23 -13.58
N ALA A 257 -2.04 4.03 -13.09
CA ALA A 257 -1.36 2.95 -13.79
C ALA A 257 -2.23 1.69 -13.79
N SER A 258 -3.41 1.77 -14.41
CA SER A 258 -4.42 0.70 -14.38
C SER A 258 -3.95 -0.57 -15.06
N GLU A 259 -3.10 -0.44 -16.09
CA GLU A 259 -2.51 -1.56 -16.80
C GLU A 259 -1.12 -1.89 -16.26
N THR A 260 -0.83 -3.18 -16.03
CA THR A 260 0.49 -3.65 -15.57
C THR A 260 1.63 -3.20 -16.50
N THR A 261 1.34 -3.02 -17.80
CA THR A 261 2.31 -2.54 -18.79
C THR A 261 2.79 -1.11 -18.52
N GLN A 262 2.01 -0.26 -17.85
CA GLN A 262 2.44 1.09 -17.45
C GLN A 262 3.44 1.02 -16.30
N ILE A 263 3.14 0.22 -15.27
CA ILE A 263 4.04 -0.06 -14.14
C ILE A 263 5.35 -0.63 -14.68
N GLU A 264 5.28 -1.61 -15.58
CA GLU A 264 6.43 -2.27 -16.18
C GLU A 264 7.36 -1.29 -16.90
N LYS A 265 6.82 -0.32 -17.66
CA LYS A 265 7.63 0.72 -18.32
C LYS A 265 8.40 1.57 -17.32
N ILE A 266 7.76 1.96 -16.22
CA ILE A 266 8.37 2.80 -15.18
C ILE A 266 9.49 2.04 -14.47
N VAL A 267 9.23 0.78 -14.10
CA VAL A 267 10.23 -0.11 -13.47
C VAL A 267 11.40 -0.38 -14.42
N LYS A 268 11.15 -0.73 -15.69
CA LYS A 268 12.20 -1.00 -16.69
C LYS A 268 13.12 0.19 -16.94
N SER A 269 12.58 1.41 -16.93
CA SER A 269 13.39 2.63 -17.10
C SER A 269 14.38 2.89 -15.94
N ARG A 270 14.31 2.10 -14.87
CA ARG A 270 15.09 2.24 -13.63
C ARG A 270 15.70 0.91 -13.18
N SER A 271 15.96 -0.02 -14.11
CA SER A 271 16.41 -1.38 -13.78
C SER A 271 17.72 -1.47 -13.00
N ASP A 272 18.56 -0.43 -13.08
CA ASP A 272 19.85 -0.36 -12.39
C ASP A 272 19.78 0.41 -11.06
N ALA A 273 18.60 0.93 -10.69
CA ALA A 273 18.40 1.71 -9.48
C ALA A 273 18.06 0.81 -8.29
N ASP A 274 18.30 1.30 -7.06
CA ASP A 274 17.82 0.64 -5.86
C ASP A 274 16.28 0.64 -5.78
N ALA A 275 15.74 -0.27 -4.97
CA ALA A 275 14.29 -0.49 -4.88
C ALA A 275 13.52 0.78 -4.47
N VAL A 276 14.08 1.60 -3.58
CA VAL A 276 13.44 2.84 -3.13
C VAL A 276 13.42 3.88 -4.26
N SER A 277 14.45 3.94 -5.08
CA SER A 277 14.49 4.84 -6.25
C SER A 277 13.50 4.43 -7.33
N VAL A 278 13.26 3.13 -7.50
CA VAL A 278 12.19 2.63 -8.37
C VAL A 278 10.81 2.98 -7.79
N ALA A 279 10.57 2.71 -6.50
CA ALA A 279 9.33 3.06 -5.81
C ALA A 279 9.05 4.58 -5.88
N ARG A 280 10.08 5.41 -5.66
CA ARG A 280 10.01 6.86 -5.84
C ARG A 280 9.59 7.24 -7.25
N GLY A 281 10.12 6.57 -8.27
CA GLY A 281 9.75 6.79 -9.66
C GLY A 281 8.28 6.52 -9.95
N LEU A 282 7.69 5.51 -9.31
CA LEU A 282 6.27 5.17 -9.43
C LEU A 282 5.39 6.20 -8.70
N VAL A 283 5.79 6.62 -7.49
CA VAL A 283 5.11 7.67 -6.75
C VAL A 283 5.12 8.99 -7.53
N GLU A 284 6.27 9.41 -8.05
CA GLU A 284 6.34 10.64 -8.85
C GLU A 284 5.54 10.55 -10.16
N PHE A 285 5.43 9.36 -10.75
CA PHE A 285 4.55 9.16 -11.89
C PHE A 285 3.09 9.46 -11.50
N ALA A 286 2.56 8.82 -10.45
CA ALA A 286 1.18 9.04 -10.01
C ALA A 286 0.92 10.50 -9.59
N ARG A 287 1.88 11.12 -8.86
CA ARG A 287 1.82 12.56 -8.53
C ARG A 287 1.72 13.43 -9.80
N SER A 288 2.50 13.11 -10.84
CA SER A 288 2.48 13.85 -12.11
C SER A 288 1.17 13.68 -12.90
N GLN A 289 0.45 12.57 -12.70
CA GLN A 289 -0.85 12.32 -13.35
C GLN A 289 -2.03 12.99 -12.63
N GLY A 290 -1.79 13.58 -11.44
CA GLY A 290 -2.79 14.35 -10.71
C GLY A 290 -2.58 14.31 -9.20
N GLY A 291 -2.15 13.14 -8.68
CA GLY A 291 -1.92 12.89 -7.26
C GLY A 291 -3.13 13.23 -6.41
N HIS A 292 -4.30 12.70 -6.78
CA HIS A 292 -5.54 13.00 -6.08
C HIS A 292 -5.65 12.30 -4.73
N ASP A 293 -5.02 11.14 -4.59
CA ASP A 293 -4.99 10.35 -3.36
C ASP A 293 -3.58 10.23 -2.76
N ASN A 294 -3.50 9.59 -1.60
CA ASN A 294 -2.26 9.06 -1.03
C ASN A 294 -1.70 7.96 -1.94
N ILE A 295 -0.38 7.93 -2.09
CA ILE A 295 0.30 7.06 -3.06
C ILE A 295 1.39 6.32 -2.32
N THR A 296 1.19 5.01 -2.19
CA THR A 296 2.15 4.17 -1.48
C THR A 296 2.59 2.99 -2.33
N VAL A 297 3.91 2.75 -2.33
CA VAL A 297 4.56 1.68 -3.08
C VAL A 297 5.64 1.04 -2.21
N ALA A 298 5.55 -0.27 -2.00
CA ALA A 298 6.62 -1.09 -1.47
C ALA A 298 7.14 -2.04 -2.56
N LEU A 299 8.45 -2.23 -2.63
CA LEU A 299 9.11 -2.93 -3.72
C LEU A 299 10.22 -3.85 -3.22
N LEU A 300 10.25 -5.06 -3.77
CA LEU A 300 11.35 -6.00 -3.66
C LEU A 300 11.87 -6.36 -5.05
N SER A 301 13.16 -6.15 -5.31
CA SER A 301 13.87 -6.65 -6.48
C SER A 301 14.47 -8.03 -6.20
N LEU A 302 14.25 -8.98 -7.11
CA LEU A 302 14.73 -10.37 -7.04
C LEU A 302 15.55 -10.77 -8.27
#